data_AF-A0A535UX48-F1
#
_entry.id   AF-A0A535UX48-F1
#
_cell.length_a   1.000
_cell.length_b   1.000
_cell.length_c   1.000
_cell.angle_alpha   90.00
_cell.angle_beta   90.00
_cell.angle_gamma   90.00
#
_symmetry.space_group_name_H-M   'P 1'
#
loop_
_entity.id
_entity.type
_entity.pdbx_description
1 polymer ?
#
loop_
_entity_poly.entity_id
_entity_poly.type
_entity_poly.pdbx_seq_one_letter_code
_entity_poly.pdbx_strand_id
1 'polypeptide(L)'
;MTLKPVLRARRRFSAAICAFLLAILATGLSTNMKQTNAAVAPCSVQWGAYLTNAPLDPSMVSLRALDTSINRHSSIVHWYTQWGESWGTWSYVHPLFDSIRNFNSVNGVGATPLLTWEAWGPSPYTVANNRFPLKSIAAGNFDAYIDSWAVGLKAYGYPVMLDVFHEMDGNWYPWGYGVNGNTQADLIAAYRHVHDRFALAGATNVQWVWNPDAWNPAGVDQRTFYPGDAYVDWMAIDVYNWGAAAGTWE
;
A
#
# COMPACT_ATOMS: atom_id res chain seq x y z
N MET A 1 73.07 23.52 16.67
CA MET A 1 72.06 22.46 16.47
C MET A 1 70.85 22.78 17.34
N THR A 2 69.63 23.06 16.90
CA THR A 2 69.03 23.36 15.59
C THR A 2 67.68 24.06 15.89
N LEU A 3 67.51 25.29 15.36
CA LEU A 3 66.30 26.05 14.97
C LEU A 3 64.99 26.12 15.83
N LYS A 4 64.72 27.38 16.25
CA LYS A 4 63.48 28.19 16.42
C LYS A 4 62.25 27.89 15.47
N PRO A 5 61.07 28.58 15.56
CA PRO A 5 60.23 29.02 16.71
C PRO A 5 58.68 29.15 16.42
N VAL A 6 57.91 29.65 17.42
CA VAL A 6 56.61 30.41 17.43
C VAL A 6 55.34 29.85 16.73
N LEU A 7 54.20 29.80 17.46
CA LEU A 7 52.87 30.34 17.02
C LEU A 7 51.76 30.35 18.11
N ARG A 8 51.33 31.58 18.45
CA ARG A 8 49.99 32.16 18.73
C ARG A 8 48.81 31.39 19.38
N ALA A 9 48.28 32.04 20.44
CA ALA A 9 46.86 32.42 20.71
C ALA A 9 45.86 31.29 21.09
N ARG A 10 44.77 31.48 21.86
CA ARG A 10 43.93 32.62 22.28
C ARG A 10 43.33 32.38 23.69
N ARG A 11 42.93 33.50 24.31
CA ARG A 11 42.31 33.68 25.63
C ARG A 11 40.95 32.98 25.74
N ARG A 12 40.68 32.37 26.90
CA ARG A 12 39.33 31.97 27.37
C ARG A 12 38.64 33.19 27.95
N PHE A 13 37.52 33.61 27.37
CA PHE A 13 36.62 34.60 27.95
C PHE A 13 35.31 33.90 28.32
N SER A 14 35.02 33.90 29.62
CA SER A 14 33.68 33.68 30.16
C SER A 14 32.79 34.86 29.79
N ALA A 15 31.57 34.60 29.34
CA ALA A 15 30.54 35.62 29.16
C ALA A 15 29.23 35.12 29.75
N ALA A 16 28.74 35.87 30.76
CA ALA A 16 27.44 35.75 31.38
C ALA A 16 26.34 36.28 30.45
N ILE A 17 25.13 35.70 30.48
CA ILE A 17 23.92 36.41 30.03
C ILE A 17 22.74 36.16 30.97
N CYS A 18 22.30 37.30 31.51
CA CYS A 18 21.06 37.66 32.20
C CYS A 18 19.83 36.77 31.99
N ALA A 19 19.18 36.46 33.11
CA ALA A 19 17.80 36.01 33.18
C ALA A 19 16.85 37.19 32.90
N PHE A 20 16.13 37.14 31.78
CA PHE A 20 14.92 37.93 31.56
C PHE A 20 13.70 37.00 31.59
N LEU A 21 12.86 37.21 32.59
CA LEU A 21 11.50 36.70 32.67
C LEU A 21 10.67 37.33 31.54
N LEU A 22 10.38 36.56 30.49
CA LEU A 22 9.23 36.82 29.62
C LEU A 22 8.20 35.72 29.88
N ALA A 23 7.17 36.09 30.65
CA ALA A 23 5.92 35.36 30.71
C ALA A 23 5.24 35.48 29.34
N ILE A 24 5.44 34.49 28.47
CA ILE A 24 4.59 34.31 27.30
C ILE A 24 3.34 33.60 27.80
N LEU A 25 2.23 34.34 27.85
CA LEU A 25 0.89 33.75 27.84
C LEU A 25 0.78 32.89 26.58
N ALA A 26 1.09 31.60 26.70
CA ALA A 26 0.56 30.61 25.78
C ALA A 26 -0.92 30.46 26.15
N THR A 27 -1.76 31.35 25.62
CA THR A 27 -3.18 31.03 25.49
C THR A 27 -3.23 29.75 24.67
N GLY A 28 -3.51 28.63 25.33
CA GLY A 28 -3.73 27.36 24.68
C GLY A 28 -4.86 27.55 23.68
N LEU A 29 -4.51 27.68 22.41
CA LEU A 29 -5.37 27.23 21.33
C LEU A 29 -5.38 25.71 21.45
N SER A 30 -6.13 25.21 22.43
CA SER A 30 -6.72 23.89 22.36
C SER A 30 -7.59 23.92 21.12
N THR A 31 -7.04 23.50 19.98
CA THR A 31 -7.87 23.02 18.90
C THR A 31 -8.63 21.84 19.49
N ASN A 32 -9.83 22.12 19.98
CA ASN A 32 -10.87 21.13 20.03
C ASN A 32 -11.05 20.71 18.57
N MET A 33 -10.23 19.77 18.11
CA MET A 33 -10.62 18.90 17.04
C MET A 33 -11.83 18.17 17.59
N LYS A 34 -13.00 18.79 17.40
CA LYS A 34 -14.25 18.05 17.38
C LYS A 34 -13.92 16.88 16.48
N GLN A 35 -13.90 15.69 17.09
CA GLN A 35 -13.91 14.44 16.37
C GLN A 35 -15.11 14.55 15.45
N THR A 36 -14.86 14.95 14.21
CA THR A 36 -15.89 15.05 13.19
C THR A 36 -16.22 13.61 12.95
N ASN A 37 -17.28 13.12 13.59
CA ASN A 37 -17.91 11.90 13.18
C ASN A 37 -18.13 12.07 11.68
N ALA A 38 -17.43 11.25 10.89
CA ALA A 38 -17.64 11.22 9.46
C ALA A 38 -19.14 11.08 9.24
N ALA A 39 -19.72 11.92 8.38
CA ALA A 39 -21.08 11.72 7.96
C ALA A 39 -21.22 10.25 7.54
N VAL A 40 -22.23 9.55 8.05
CA VAL A 40 -22.49 8.16 7.63
C VAL A 40 -22.64 8.21 6.12
N ALA A 41 -21.62 7.71 5.41
CA ALA A 41 -21.68 7.63 3.97
C ALA A 41 -22.95 6.82 3.64
N PRO A 42 -23.79 7.26 2.69
CA PRO A 42 -24.92 6.45 2.27
C PRO A 42 -24.37 5.07 1.94
N CYS A 43 -24.93 4.02 2.57
CA CYS A 43 -24.48 2.63 2.42
C CYS A 43 -24.71 2.14 0.98
N SER A 44 -23.92 2.61 0.03
CA SER A 44 -23.89 2.10 -1.33
C SER A 44 -22.90 0.95 -1.36
N VAL A 45 -23.40 -0.27 -1.41
CA VAL A 45 -22.57 -1.44 -1.71
C VAL A 45 -22.09 -1.33 -3.15
N GLN A 46 -20.79 -1.14 -3.32
CA GLN A 46 -20.15 -1.20 -4.63
C GLN A 46 -19.98 -2.65 -5.07
N TRP A 47 -20.05 -2.88 -6.38
CA TRP A 47 -19.81 -4.18 -6.98
C TRP A 47 -18.51 -4.14 -7.77
N GLY A 48 -17.75 -5.22 -7.69
CA GLY A 48 -16.54 -5.39 -8.46
C GLY A 48 -16.26 -6.85 -8.73
N ALA A 49 -15.30 -7.07 -9.61
CA ALA A 49 -14.89 -8.41 -9.99
C ALA A 49 -13.38 -8.45 -10.29
N TYR A 50 -12.78 -9.56 -9.92
CA TYR A 50 -11.59 -10.10 -10.57
C TYR A 50 -12.06 -11.08 -11.65
N LEU A 51 -11.57 -10.93 -12.88
CA LEU A 51 -11.82 -11.87 -13.96
C LEU A 51 -10.53 -12.08 -14.74
N THR A 52 -10.33 -13.31 -15.21
CA THR A 52 -9.20 -13.64 -16.08
C THR A 52 -9.12 -12.67 -17.26
N ASN A 53 -7.92 -12.14 -17.47
CA ASN A 53 -7.58 -11.14 -18.49
C ASN A 53 -8.24 -9.76 -18.34
N ALA A 54 -9.07 -9.45 -17.35
CA ALA A 54 -9.44 -8.06 -17.07
C ALA A 54 -8.49 -7.50 -15.98
N PRO A 55 -7.82 -6.35 -16.18
CA PRO A 55 -7.88 -5.41 -17.31
C PRO A 55 -6.83 -5.63 -18.42
N LEU A 56 -6.11 -6.76 -18.43
CA LEU A 56 -5.08 -7.06 -19.45
C LEU A 56 -5.60 -7.00 -20.89
N ASP A 57 -6.87 -7.35 -21.10
CA ASP A 57 -7.65 -7.06 -22.29
C ASP A 57 -8.19 -5.61 -22.21
N PRO A 58 -7.66 -4.67 -23.01
CA PRO A 58 -8.09 -3.27 -22.97
C PRO A 58 -9.55 -3.09 -23.43
N SER A 59 -10.14 -4.07 -24.11
CA SER A 59 -11.55 -4.02 -24.52
C SER A 59 -12.51 -4.42 -23.40
N MET A 60 -12.01 -5.03 -22.31
CA MET A 60 -12.76 -5.47 -21.14
C MET A 60 -13.91 -6.43 -21.49
N VAL A 61 -13.73 -7.31 -22.48
CA VAL A 61 -14.82 -8.15 -23.04
C VAL A 61 -15.42 -9.08 -21.99
N SER A 62 -14.59 -9.75 -21.19
CA SER A 62 -15.06 -10.67 -20.13
C SER A 62 -15.88 -9.93 -19.08
N LEU A 63 -15.44 -8.72 -18.68
CA LEU A 63 -16.14 -7.91 -17.71
C LEU A 63 -17.47 -7.37 -18.25
N ARG A 64 -17.53 -6.91 -19.52
CA ARG A 64 -18.80 -6.48 -20.14
C ARG A 64 -19.78 -7.64 -20.27
N ALA A 65 -19.29 -8.84 -20.57
CA ALA A 65 -20.12 -10.05 -20.64
C ALA A 65 -20.72 -10.40 -19.26
N LEU A 66 -19.90 -10.38 -18.21
CA LEU A 66 -20.37 -10.55 -16.83
C LEU A 66 -21.43 -9.50 -16.52
N ASP A 67 -21.09 -8.21 -16.66
CA ASP A 67 -21.96 -7.10 -16.30
C ASP A 67 -23.32 -7.17 -17.02
N THR A 68 -23.32 -7.52 -18.31
CA THR A 68 -24.55 -7.73 -19.09
C THR A 68 -25.36 -8.91 -18.56
N SER A 69 -24.71 -10.03 -18.21
CA SER A 69 -25.40 -11.23 -17.73
C SER A 69 -26.10 -11.03 -16.39
N ILE A 70 -25.54 -10.19 -15.52
CA ILE A 70 -26.11 -9.85 -14.20
C ILE A 70 -26.89 -8.52 -14.21
N ASN A 71 -26.95 -7.83 -15.36
CA ASN A 71 -27.51 -6.50 -15.52
C ASN A 71 -27.03 -5.50 -14.44
N ARG A 72 -25.71 -5.48 -14.21
CA ARG A 72 -25.06 -4.62 -13.21
C ARG A 72 -23.67 -4.21 -13.67
N HIS A 73 -23.34 -2.93 -13.48
CA HIS A 73 -22.01 -2.40 -13.78
C HIS A 73 -21.00 -2.74 -12.68
N SER A 74 -19.81 -3.21 -13.06
CA SER A 74 -18.65 -3.39 -12.17
C SER A 74 -17.97 -2.06 -11.88
N SER A 75 -18.30 -1.48 -10.73
CA SER A 75 -17.74 -0.22 -10.22
C SER A 75 -16.31 -0.35 -9.67
N ILE A 76 -15.84 -1.56 -9.39
CA ILE A 76 -14.46 -1.87 -9.01
C ILE A 76 -13.93 -2.94 -9.96
N VAL A 77 -12.72 -2.76 -10.48
CA VAL A 77 -12.01 -3.77 -11.28
C VAL A 77 -10.77 -4.20 -10.54
N HIS A 78 -10.69 -5.48 -10.19
CA HIS A 78 -9.60 -6.05 -9.41
C HIS A 78 -8.65 -6.85 -10.29
N TRP A 79 -7.34 -6.68 -10.09
CA TRP A 79 -6.30 -7.54 -10.67
C TRP A 79 -5.04 -7.56 -9.81
N TYR A 80 -4.10 -8.44 -10.20
CA TYR A 80 -2.84 -8.66 -9.51
C TYR A 80 -1.65 -8.22 -10.38
N THR A 81 -0.60 -7.69 -9.76
CA THR A 81 0.68 -7.38 -10.42
C THR A 81 1.85 -7.75 -9.53
N GLN A 82 2.82 -8.47 -10.09
CA GLN A 82 4.03 -8.89 -9.37
C GLN A 82 5.12 -7.80 -9.38
N TRP A 83 5.88 -7.70 -8.30
CA TRP A 83 7.12 -6.92 -8.27
C TRP A 83 8.24 -7.65 -9.01
N GLY A 84 9.14 -6.88 -9.63
CA GLY A 84 10.37 -7.40 -10.25
C GLY A 84 10.22 -8.07 -11.61
N GLU A 85 8.99 -8.29 -12.07
CA GLU A 85 8.71 -8.81 -13.40
C GLU A 85 8.75 -7.72 -14.46
N SER A 86 8.99 -8.09 -15.72
CA SER A 86 8.92 -7.15 -16.85
C SER A 86 7.53 -6.53 -17.01
N TRP A 87 6.49 -7.34 -16.75
CA TRP A 87 5.08 -6.92 -16.71
C TRP A 87 4.67 -6.32 -15.35
N GLY A 88 5.60 -6.27 -14.40
CA GLY A 88 5.44 -5.71 -13.06
C GLY A 88 5.87 -4.25 -12.92
N THR A 89 6.15 -3.57 -14.03
CA THR A 89 6.64 -2.18 -14.01
C THR A 89 5.51 -1.19 -14.22
N TRP A 90 5.65 0.03 -13.67
CA TRP A 90 4.69 1.11 -13.95
C TRP A 90 4.49 1.32 -15.46
N SER A 91 5.58 1.29 -16.24
CA SER A 91 5.52 1.42 -17.70
C SER A 91 4.65 0.36 -18.39
N TYR A 92 4.54 -0.84 -17.83
CA TYR A 92 3.68 -1.89 -18.37
C TYR A 92 2.24 -1.75 -17.88
N VAL A 93 2.06 -1.42 -16.59
CA VAL A 93 0.74 -1.48 -15.94
C VAL A 93 -0.06 -0.19 -16.12
N HIS A 94 0.57 0.97 -16.29
CA HIS A 94 -0.14 2.25 -16.40
C HIS A 94 -1.28 2.28 -17.44
N PRO A 95 -1.19 1.64 -18.63
CA PRO A 95 -2.30 1.66 -19.59
C PRO A 95 -3.54 0.90 -19.10
N LEU A 96 -3.38 -0.04 -18.17
CA LEU A 96 -4.50 -0.81 -17.61
C LEU A 96 -5.42 0.09 -16.76
N PHE A 97 -4.86 1.06 -16.04
CA PHE A 97 -5.62 2.06 -15.30
C PHE A 97 -6.48 2.94 -16.22
N ASP A 98 -6.00 3.24 -17.43
CA ASP A 98 -6.78 3.95 -18.44
C ASP A 98 -7.91 3.08 -19.02
N SER A 99 -7.66 1.79 -19.25
CA SER A 99 -8.70 0.84 -19.67
C SER A 99 -9.83 0.76 -18.65
N ILE A 100 -9.50 0.71 -17.35
CA ILE A 100 -10.49 0.69 -16.25
C ILE A 100 -11.26 2.02 -16.18
N ARG A 101 -10.58 3.16 -16.33
CA ARG A 101 -11.22 4.48 -16.30
C ARG A 101 -12.20 4.68 -17.45
N ASN A 102 -11.86 4.17 -18.63
CA ASN A 102 -12.68 4.28 -19.84
C ASN A 102 -13.70 3.12 -19.97
N PHE A 103 -13.68 2.16 -19.05
CA PHE A 103 -14.63 1.07 -19.00
C PHE A 103 -16.06 1.59 -18.91
N ASN A 104 -17.00 0.92 -19.57
CA ASN A 104 -18.42 1.25 -19.51
C ASN A 104 -19.25 0.00 -19.79
N SER A 105 -20.33 -0.17 -19.05
CA SER A 105 -21.22 -1.30 -19.19
C SER A 105 -22.52 -0.95 -18.47
N VAL A 106 -23.64 -1.50 -18.91
CA VAL A 106 -24.94 -1.41 -18.20
C VAL A 106 -25.21 -0.01 -17.60
N ASN A 107 -25.27 1.01 -18.46
CA ASN A 107 -25.49 2.42 -18.10
C ASN A 107 -24.47 3.06 -17.12
N GLY A 108 -23.42 2.34 -16.72
CA GLY A 108 -22.32 2.81 -15.89
C GLY A 108 -21.09 3.22 -16.71
N VAL A 109 -20.28 4.11 -16.13
CA VAL A 109 -19.09 4.69 -16.75
C VAL A 109 -17.96 4.73 -15.72
N GLY A 110 -16.81 4.20 -16.11
CA GLY A 110 -15.59 4.10 -15.32
C GLY A 110 -15.71 3.13 -14.14
N ALA A 111 -14.56 2.69 -13.65
CA ALA A 111 -14.48 1.93 -12.40
C ALA A 111 -13.29 2.40 -11.57
N THR A 112 -13.32 2.09 -10.27
CA THR A 112 -12.17 2.26 -9.38
C THR A 112 -11.25 1.05 -9.52
N PRO A 113 -9.98 1.23 -9.89
CA PRO A 113 -9.00 0.15 -9.92
C PRO A 113 -8.72 -0.34 -8.48
N LEU A 114 -8.81 -1.65 -8.25
CA LEU A 114 -8.24 -2.33 -7.08
C LEU A 114 -7.05 -3.16 -7.56
N LEU A 115 -5.85 -2.77 -7.18
CA LEU A 115 -4.63 -3.48 -7.53
C LEU A 115 -4.09 -4.21 -6.30
N THR A 116 -4.03 -5.55 -6.36
CA THR A 116 -3.21 -6.32 -5.43
C THR A 116 -1.78 -6.38 -5.97
N TRP A 117 -0.86 -5.76 -5.23
CA TRP A 117 0.51 -5.50 -5.67
C TRP A 117 1.50 -6.37 -4.90
N GLU A 118 1.89 -7.46 -5.54
CA GLU A 118 2.51 -8.61 -4.89
C GLU A 118 4.03 -8.55 -4.93
N ALA A 119 4.66 -8.40 -3.78
CA ALA A 119 6.11 -8.43 -3.62
C ALA A 119 6.68 -9.86 -3.69
N TRP A 120 6.26 -10.67 -4.68
CA TRP A 120 6.63 -12.08 -4.77
C TRP A 120 7.92 -12.30 -5.57
N GLY A 121 8.00 -11.73 -6.78
CA GLY A 121 8.88 -12.15 -7.86
C GLY A 121 10.41 -12.15 -7.63
N PRO A 122 11.18 -12.48 -8.69
CA PRO A 122 10.71 -12.90 -10.00
C PRO A 122 10.33 -14.39 -10.05
N SER A 123 9.75 -14.84 -11.16
CA SER A 123 9.41 -16.22 -11.45
C SER A 123 10.61 -17.18 -11.27
N PRO A 124 10.41 -18.41 -10.74
CA PRO A 124 9.14 -18.98 -10.28
C PRO A 124 8.64 -18.38 -8.96
N TYR A 125 7.33 -18.09 -8.89
CA TYR A 125 6.68 -17.55 -7.70
C TYR A 125 6.51 -18.64 -6.63
N THR A 126 7.54 -18.76 -5.80
CA THR A 126 7.56 -19.67 -4.65
C THR A 126 8.03 -18.92 -3.43
N VAL A 127 7.63 -19.37 -2.24
CA VAL A 127 8.11 -18.78 -0.97
C VAL A 127 9.64 -18.69 -0.92
N ALA A 128 10.33 -19.72 -1.39
CA ALA A 128 11.79 -19.82 -1.34
C ALA A 128 12.53 -18.93 -2.35
N ASN A 129 11.86 -18.49 -3.43
CA ASN A 129 12.49 -17.66 -4.47
C ASN A 129 12.22 -16.16 -4.31
N ASN A 130 11.62 -15.75 -3.19
CA ASN A 130 11.31 -14.35 -2.94
C ASN A 130 12.57 -13.46 -2.94
N ARG A 131 12.52 -12.36 -3.70
CA ARG A 131 13.58 -11.36 -3.75
C ARG A 131 13.22 -10.05 -3.07
N PHE A 132 12.09 -10.00 -2.38
CA PHE A 132 11.57 -8.82 -1.69
C PHE A 132 11.29 -9.07 -0.20
N PRO A 133 12.32 -9.39 0.62
CA PRO A 133 12.10 -9.57 2.06
C PRO A 133 11.54 -8.29 2.70
N LEU A 134 10.58 -8.44 3.61
CA LEU A 134 9.93 -7.31 4.29
C LEU A 134 10.94 -6.37 4.96
N LYS A 135 11.97 -6.91 5.62
CA LYS A 135 13.05 -6.12 6.25
C LYS A 135 13.80 -5.25 5.24
N SER A 136 14.02 -5.77 4.03
CA SER A 136 14.71 -5.03 2.96
C SER A 136 13.79 -3.97 2.35
N ILE A 137 12.47 -4.23 2.26
CA ILE A 137 11.48 -3.21 1.89
C ILE A 137 11.47 -2.09 2.91
N ALA A 138 11.32 -2.41 4.20
CA ALA A 138 11.32 -1.42 5.29
C ALA A 138 12.65 -0.64 5.42
N ALA A 139 13.77 -1.22 4.97
CA ALA A 139 15.07 -0.56 4.95
C ALA A 139 15.27 0.36 3.72
N GLY A 140 14.31 0.40 2.80
CA GLY A 140 14.34 1.26 1.61
C GLY A 140 15.11 0.71 0.42
N ASN A 141 15.48 -0.58 0.42
CA ASN A 141 16.26 -1.18 -0.66
C ASN A 141 15.52 -1.20 -2.01
N PHE A 142 14.20 -0.99 -2.00
CA PHE A 142 13.34 -1.02 -3.18
C PHE A 142 12.67 0.34 -3.46
N ASP A 143 13.14 1.43 -2.81
CA ASP A 143 12.54 2.76 -2.94
C ASP A 143 12.44 3.24 -4.38
N ALA A 144 13.45 3.00 -5.20
CA ALA A 144 13.41 3.41 -6.60
C ALA A 144 12.24 2.75 -7.38
N TYR A 145 11.94 1.48 -7.09
CA TYR A 145 10.80 0.79 -7.68
C TYR A 145 9.49 1.35 -7.13
N ILE A 146 9.37 1.50 -5.81
CA ILE A 146 8.18 2.02 -5.14
C ILE A 146 7.87 3.46 -5.59
N ASP A 147 8.88 4.31 -5.67
CA ASP A 147 8.78 5.70 -6.10
C ASP A 147 8.31 5.82 -7.55
N SER A 148 8.73 4.89 -8.43
CA SER A 148 8.28 4.88 -9.82
C SER A 148 6.76 4.71 -9.92
N TRP A 149 6.19 3.88 -9.05
CA TRP A 149 4.74 3.67 -8.94
C TRP A 149 4.06 4.83 -8.24
N ALA A 150 4.63 5.35 -7.14
CA ALA A 150 4.08 6.49 -6.41
C ALA A 150 3.96 7.74 -7.29
N VAL A 151 5.01 8.08 -8.04
CA VAL A 151 5.02 9.19 -9.00
C VAL A 151 4.03 8.92 -10.14
N GLY A 152 4.00 7.68 -10.63
CA GLY A 152 3.08 7.26 -11.68
C GLY A 152 1.61 7.42 -11.28
N LEU A 153 1.22 6.88 -10.13
CA LEU A 153 -0.14 6.93 -9.60
C LEU A 153 -0.55 8.35 -9.24
N LYS A 154 0.36 9.18 -8.72
CA LYS A 154 0.12 10.62 -8.57
C LYS A 154 -0.22 11.28 -9.92
N ALA A 155 0.54 10.96 -10.97
CA ALA A 155 0.31 11.53 -12.30
C ALA A 155 -1.00 11.02 -12.93
N TYR A 156 -1.40 9.79 -12.64
CA TYR A 156 -2.70 9.25 -13.03
C TYR A 156 -3.86 10.06 -12.42
N GLY A 157 -3.77 10.39 -11.13
CA GLY A 157 -4.61 11.41 -10.49
C GLY A 157 -6.08 11.03 -10.20
N TYR A 158 -6.50 9.81 -10.52
CA TYR A 158 -7.83 9.28 -10.15
C TYR A 158 -7.72 8.30 -8.96
N PRO A 159 -8.83 8.05 -8.23
CA PRO A 159 -8.84 7.11 -7.11
C PRO A 159 -8.35 5.72 -7.53
N VAL A 160 -7.48 5.13 -6.72
CA VAL A 160 -6.97 3.75 -6.86
C VAL A 160 -6.95 3.11 -5.49
N MET A 161 -7.48 1.89 -5.37
CA MET A 161 -7.31 1.06 -4.19
C MET A 161 -6.06 0.19 -4.39
N LEU A 162 -5.13 0.24 -3.44
CA LEU A 162 -3.88 -0.51 -3.49
C LEU A 162 -3.80 -1.46 -2.29
N ASP A 163 -3.74 -2.74 -2.59
CA ASP A 163 -3.64 -3.82 -1.62
C ASP A 163 -2.22 -4.42 -1.68
N VAL A 164 -1.45 -4.21 -0.60
CA VAL A 164 -0.09 -4.72 -0.47
C VAL A 164 0.00 -5.69 0.70
N PHE A 165 0.76 -6.76 0.50
CA PHE A 165 0.96 -7.80 1.51
C PHE A 165 -0.36 -8.40 2.00
N HIS A 166 -1.30 -8.66 1.09
CA HIS A 166 -2.58 -9.27 1.38
C HIS A 166 -2.40 -10.69 1.96
N GLU A 167 -3.41 -11.15 2.69
CA GLU A 167 -3.44 -12.45 3.37
C GLU A 167 -2.15 -12.70 4.16
N MET A 168 -1.65 -11.68 4.86
CA MET A 168 -0.38 -11.74 5.59
C MET A 168 -0.38 -12.76 6.73
N ASP A 169 -1.56 -13.19 7.16
CA ASP A 169 -1.82 -14.23 8.14
C ASP A 169 -1.84 -15.65 7.54
N GLY A 170 -1.68 -15.77 6.22
CA GLY A 170 -1.45 -17.00 5.47
C GLY A 170 0.01 -17.49 5.51
N ASN A 171 0.23 -18.72 5.04
CA ASN A 171 1.57 -19.34 4.92
C ASN A 171 2.01 -19.59 3.47
N TRP A 172 1.20 -19.18 2.49
CA TRP A 172 1.42 -19.41 1.06
C TRP A 172 2.19 -18.26 0.36
N TYR A 173 2.15 -17.05 0.94
CA TYR A 173 2.88 -15.90 0.42
C TYR A 173 4.22 -15.68 1.12
N PRO A 174 5.26 -15.20 0.41
CA PRO A 174 6.58 -14.98 0.99
C PRO A 174 6.64 -13.83 2.00
N TRP A 175 5.64 -12.94 2.02
CA TRP A 175 5.46 -11.90 3.04
C TRP A 175 4.64 -12.40 4.25
N GLY A 176 4.07 -13.60 4.20
CA GLY A 176 3.23 -14.14 5.28
C GLY A 176 3.96 -14.22 6.63
N TYR A 177 3.20 -14.18 7.71
CA TYR A 177 3.71 -14.25 9.08
C TYR A 177 4.39 -15.60 9.34
N GLY A 178 5.62 -15.55 9.90
CA GLY A 178 6.45 -16.73 10.11
C GLY A 178 7.09 -17.30 8.84
N VAL A 179 6.62 -16.93 7.65
CA VAL A 179 7.25 -17.27 6.37
C VAL A 179 8.53 -16.47 6.23
N ASN A 180 9.62 -17.09 5.73
CA ASN A 180 10.92 -16.43 5.56
C ASN A 180 11.47 -15.72 6.82
N GLY A 181 11.01 -16.10 8.02
CA GLY A 181 11.37 -15.46 9.28
C GLY A 181 10.72 -14.09 9.50
N ASN A 182 9.66 -13.76 8.76
CA ASN A 182 8.90 -12.53 8.91
C ASN A 182 8.21 -12.47 10.27
N THR A 183 8.33 -11.32 10.91
CA THR A 183 7.62 -11.00 12.15
C THR A 183 6.48 -10.01 11.89
N GLN A 184 5.57 -9.87 12.85
CA GLN A 184 4.55 -8.81 12.86
C GLN A 184 5.18 -7.42 12.68
N ALA A 185 6.31 -7.17 13.33
CA ALA A 185 7.02 -5.90 13.22
C ALA A 185 7.56 -5.64 11.81
N ASP A 186 8.03 -6.68 11.12
CA ASP A 186 8.53 -6.57 9.74
C ASP A 186 7.39 -6.23 8.76
N LEU A 187 6.22 -6.86 8.92
CA LEU A 187 5.02 -6.56 8.15
C LEU A 187 4.57 -5.11 8.32
N ILE A 188 4.43 -4.65 9.58
CA ILE A 188 4.02 -3.27 9.88
C ILE A 188 5.05 -2.28 9.34
N ALA A 189 6.34 -2.55 9.53
CA ALA A 189 7.39 -1.64 9.06
C ALA A 189 7.42 -1.55 7.53
N ALA A 190 7.31 -2.67 6.82
CA ALA A 190 7.28 -2.68 5.36
C ALA A 190 6.04 -1.99 4.79
N TYR A 191 4.85 -2.28 5.35
CA TYR A 191 3.59 -1.64 4.94
C TYR A 191 3.68 -0.12 5.08
N ARG A 192 4.05 0.36 6.28
CA ARG A 192 4.20 1.79 6.56
C ARG A 192 5.24 2.45 5.66
N HIS A 193 6.36 1.77 5.40
CA HIS A 193 7.40 2.29 4.53
C HIS A 193 6.88 2.49 3.10
N VAL A 194 6.20 1.50 2.51
CA VAL A 194 5.60 1.62 1.16
C VAL A 194 4.59 2.77 1.12
N HIS A 195 3.71 2.88 2.12
CA HIS A 195 2.78 4.00 2.26
C HIS A 195 3.50 5.35 2.32
N ASP A 196 4.53 5.47 3.16
CA ASP A 196 5.26 6.72 3.36
C ASP A 196 5.98 7.19 2.09
N ARG A 197 6.44 6.27 1.23
CA ARG A 197 6.97 6.62 -0.11
C ARG A 197 5.92 7.29 -0.98
N PHE A 198 4.69 6.77 -0.99
CA PHE A 198 3.57 7.34 -1.73
C PHE A 198 3.13 8.70 -1.17
N ALA A 199 3.04 8.81 0.16
CA ALA A 199 2.76 10.07 0.83
C ALA A 199 3.82 11.14 0.50
N LEU A 200 5.11 10.76 0.50
CA LEU A 200 6.23 11.63 0.14
C LEU A 200 6.15 12.10 -1.33
N ALA A 201 5.73 11.24 -2.25
CA ALA A 201 5.50 11.61 -3.64
C ALA A 201 4.29 12.56 -3.80
N GLY A 202 3.37 12.58 -2.83
CA GLY A 202 2.11 13.31 -2.87
C GLY A 202 1.00 12.55 -3.62
N ALA A 203 1.06 11.22 -3.69
CA ALA A 203 0.09 10.35 -4.33
C ALA A 203 -1.19 10.17 -3.48
N THR A 204 -1.86 11.29 -3.17
CA THR A 204 -3.05 11.34 -2.29
C THR A 204 -4.31 10.71 -2.90
N ASN A 205 -4.25 10.28 -4.15
CA ASN A 205 -5.32 9.57 -4.85
C ASN A 205 -5.28 8.05 -4.63
N VAL A 206 -4.26 7.52 -3.95
CA VAL A 206 -4.14 6.10 -3.61
C VAL A 206 -4.76 5.85 -2.24
N GLN A 207 -5.68 4.90 -2.20
CA GLN A 207 -6.36 4.41 -1.00
C GLN A 207 -5.79 3.07 -0.60
N TRP A 208 -5.42 2.92 0.68
CA TRP A 208 -4.71 1.76 1.20
C TRP A 208 -5.64 0.71 1.75
N VAL A 209 -5.51 -0.51 1.22
CA VAL A 209 -6.31 -1.67 1.65
C VAL A 209 -5.48 -2.50 2.63
N TRP A 210 -6.10 -2.90 3.74
CA TRP A 210 -5.55 -3.87 4.68
C TRP A 210 -6.43 -5.13 4.65
N ASN A 211 -5.86 -6.23 4.16
CA ASN A 211 -6.61 -7.40 3.74
C ASN A 211 -6.06 -8.71 4.35
N PRO A 212 -6.51 -9.14 5.54
CA PRO A 212 -6.27 -10.48 6.06
C PRO A 212 -7.17 -11.53 5.39
N ASP A 213 -6.77 -12.80 5.44
CA ASP A 213 -7.59 -13.94 5.00
C ASP A 213 -8.58 -14.39 6.09
N ALA A 214 -9.72 -14.99 5.75
CA ALA A 214 -10.67 -15.47 6.75
C ALA A 214 -10.26 -16.77 7.46
N TRP A 215 -9.43 -17.61 6.84
CA TRP A 215 -9.06 -18.93 7.36
C TRP A 215 -7.99 -18.83 8.48
N ASN A 216 -7.17 -17.78 8.49
CA ASN A 216 -6.16 -17.47 9.53
C ASN A 216 -5.34 -18.69 9.99
N PRO A 217 -4.60 -19.35 9.09
CA PRO A 217 -3.79 -20.52 9.45
C PRO A 217 -2.64 -20.17 10.41
N ALA A 218 -2.23 -18.90 10.52
CA ALA A 218 -1.26 -18.45 11.51
C ALA A 218 -1.74 -18.64 12.96
N GLY A 219 -3.06 -18.69 13.20
CA GLY A 219 -3.64 -18.88 14.52
C GLY A 219 -3.33 -17.74 15.50
N VAL A 220 -3.00 -16.56 14.99
CA VAL A 220 -2.74 -15.34 15.78
C VAL A 220 -3.87 -14.33 15.57
N ASP A 221 -4.03 -13.39 16.50
CA ASP A 221 -4.96 -12.28 16.31
C ASP A 221 -4.50 -11.41 15.14
N GLN A 222 -5.24 -11.42 14.03
CA GLN A 222 -4.89 -10.68 12.82
C GLN A 222 -4.78 -9.18 13.05
N ARG A 223 -5.48 -8.62 14.04
CA ARG A 223 -5.38 -7.19 14.40
C ARG A 223 -3.98 -6.79 14.81
N THR A 224 -3.14 -7.75 15.18
CA THR A 224 -1.73 -7.50 15.48
C THR A 224 -0.96 -7.04 14.23
N PHE A 225 -1.35 -7.43 13.01
CA PHE A 225 -0.72 -6.97 11.78
C PHE A 225 -1.18 -5.58 11.32
N TYR A 226 -2.11 -4.94 12.03
CA TYR A 226 -2.70 -3.67 11.62
C TYR A 226 -1.66 -2.53 11.70
N PRO A 227 -1.39 -1.80 10.59
CA PRO A 227 -0.36 -0.76 10.57
C PRO A 227 -0.82 0.56 11.23
N GLY A 228 -2.10 0.67 11.62
CA GLY A 228 -2.68 1.84 12.28
C GLY A 228 -3.50 2.73 11.34
N ASP A 229 -4.46 3.46 11.90
CA ASP A 229 -5.47 4.26 11.18
C ASP A 229 -4.89 5.28 10.19
N ALA A 230 -3.66 5.75 10.42
CA ALA A 230 -2.99 6.70 9.52
C ALA A 230 -2.51 6.07 8.20
N TYR A 231 -2.59 4.74 8.07
CA TYR A 231 -2.03 3.96 6.97
C TYR A 231 -3.08 3.15 6.20
N VAL A 232 -4.36 3.17 6.63
CA VAL A 232 -5.41 2.31 6.07
C VAL A 232 -6.65 3.12 5.79
N ASP A 233 -7.12 3.05 4.54
CA ASP A 233 -8.39 3.63 4.11
C ASP A 233 -9.50 2.58 4.07
N TRP A 234 -9.16 1.33 3.74
CA TRP A 234 -10.10 0.23 3.59
C TRP A 234 -9.67 -1.00 4.40
N MET A 235 -10.60 -1.51 5.19
CA MET A 235 -10.53 -2.85 5.77
C MET A 235 -11.13 -3.83 4.77
N ALA A 236 -10.41 -4.89 4.45
CA ALA A 236 -10.87 -5.98 3.59
C ALA A 236 -10.78 -7.32 4.31
N ILE A 237 -11.34 -8.35 3.69
CA ILE A 237 -11.17 -9.74 4.12
C ILE A 237 -11.39 -10.64 2.91
N ASP A 238 -10.47 -11.56 2.67
CA ASP A 238 -10.62 -12.59 1.65
C ASP A 238 -11.38 -13.79 2.23
N VAL A 239 -12.43 -14.23 1.53
CA VAL A 239 -13.35 -15.26 2.01
C VAL A 239 -13.70 -16.21 0.89
N TYR A 240 -13.41 -17.49 1.11
CA TYR A 240 -13.69 -18.56 0.15
C TYR A 240 -14.61 -19.62 0.74
N ASN A 241 -15.59 -20.07 -0.04
CA ASN A 241 -16.39 -21.26 0.26
C ASN A 241 -15.92 -22.42 -0.62
N TRP A 242 -15.09 -23.29 -0.05
CA TRP A 242 -14.52 -24.44 -0.76
C TRP A 242 -15.47 -25.64 -0.91
N GLY A 243 -16.69 -25.56 -0.37
CA GLY A 243 -17.63 -26.68 -0.35
C GLY A 243 -17.00 -27.95 0.23
N ALA A 244 -17.32 -29.10 -0.36
CA ALA A 244 -16.73 -30.39 0.02
C ALA A 244 -15.36 -30.66 -0.65
N ALA A 245 -14.85 -29.75 -1.48
CA ALA A 245 -13.75 -29.99 -2.43
C ALA A 245 -12.49 -29.15 -2.16
N ALA A 246 -12.23 -28.79 -0.90
CA ALA A 246 -11.07 -28.00 -0.47
C ALA A 246 -9.81 -28.12 -1.38
N GLY A 247 -9.52 -27.07 -2.15
CA GLY A 247 -8.16 -26.80 -2.63
C GLY A 247 -7.85 -26.94 -4.13
N THR A 248 -8.76 -26.67 -5.06
CA THR A 248 -8.35 -26.49 -6.48
C THR A 248 -8.65 -25.09 -6.99
N TRP A 249 -7.60 -24.43 -7.49
CA TRP A 249 -7.63 -23.15 -8.19
C TRP A 249 -8.29 -23.33 -9.57
N GLU A 250 -9.34 -22.57 -9.87
CA GLU A 250 -9.77 -22.28 -11.25
C GLU A 250 -9.36 -20.85 -11.62
#